data_AF-A0A316IMY1-F1
#
_entry.id   AF-A0A316IMY1-F1
#
_cell.length_a   1.000
_cell.length_b   1.000
_cell.length_c   1.000
_cell.angle_alpha   90.00
_cell.angle_beta   90.00
_cell.angle_gamma   90.00
#
_symmetry.space_group_name_H-M   'P 1'
#
loop_
_entity.id
_entity.type
_entity.pdbx_description
1 polymer ?
#
loop_
_entity_poly.entity_id
_entity_poly.type
_entity_poly.pdbx_seq_one_letter_code
_entity_poly.pdbx_strand_id
1 'polypeptide(L)'
;MDLLEGELIDALAGGVQAGELPLRDRYLPDLDTVLDVGGRLTAGGTLALCAFARPADPFRGPADYVLLVQERSGHVINAARRLAVIPKGFHQPLVDFRADAQVGATMRREMEEELFGRHDIDNTVGDQRSADPMHPSRLSEPMRWLLGEPGRLRMECTGFGLNLVSGNFEFPSLIVVEDEEFWQRYGGQIEANWETANLRQYSSADAELVEELASDEAWSNEGLFALLQGLRRLSEIGGSRVNVPTIEWEIR
;
A
#
# COMPACT_ATOMS: atom_id res chain seq x y z
N MET A 1 8.12 4.99 15.42
CA MET A 1 7.51 6.32 15.54
C MET A 1 8.18 7.19 14.52
N ASP A 2 7.41 7.77 13.62
CA ASP A 2 7.93 8.70 12.63
C ASP A 2 8.24 10.03 13.34
N LEU A 3 9.54 10.36 13.42
CA LEU A 3 10.00 11.48 14.23
C LEU A 3 9.56 12.84 13.65
N LEU A 4 9.45 12.95 12.32
CA LEU A 4 9.09 14.19 11.65
C LEU A 4 7.59 14.42 11.62
N GLU A 5 6.80 13.34 11.46
CA GLU A 5 5.34 13.41 11.61
C GLU A 5 4.96 13.73 13.07
N GLY A 6 5.60 13.08 14.04
CA GLY A 6 5.35 13.31 15.47
C GLY A 6 5.61 14.75 15.88
N GLU A 7 6.77 15.31 15.50
CA GLU A 7 7.10 16.72 15.77
C GLU A 7 6.06 17.67 15.16
N LEU A 8 5.59 17.40 13.94
CA LEU A 8 4.59 18.24 13.28
C LEU A 8 3.23 18.17 14.02
N ILE A 9 2.79 16.98 14.41
CA ILE A 9 1.54 16.81 15.15
C ILE A 9 1.62 17.52 16.51
N ASP A 10 2.72 17.38 17.23
CA ASP A 10 2.93 18.02 18.53
C ASP A 10 2.95 19.55 18.40
N ALA A 11 3.60 20.08 17.37
CA ALA A 11 3.62 21.52 17.09
C ALA A 11 2.21 22.06 16.78
N LEU A 12 1.44 21.35 15.95
CA LEU A 12 0.05 21.71 15.64
C LEU A 12 -0.85 21.68 16.88
N ALA A 13 -0.72 20.65 17.72
CA ALA A 13 -1.47 20.53 18.96
C ALA A 13 -1.07 21.59 20.00
N GLY A 14 0.20 21.98 20.02
CA GLY A 14 0.76 22.97 20.95
C GLY A 14 0.62 24.43 20.50
N GLY A 15 0.17 24.70 19.27
CA GLY A 15 0.07 26.06 18.71
C GLY A 15 1.43 26.70 18.39
N VAL A 16 2.47 25.87 18.25
CA VAL A 16 3.85 26.26 17.91
C VAL A 16 3.89 26.78 16.48
N GLN A 17 4.65 27.85 16.22
CA GLN A 17 4.70 28.49 14.91
C GLN A 17 5.65 27.75 13.95
N ALA A 18 5.46 27.96 12.63
CA ALA A 18 6.41 27.50 11.62
C ALA A 18 7.81 28.10 11.87
N GLY A 19 8.85 27.26 11.88
CA GLY A 19 10.23 27.64 12.21
C GLY A 19 10.67 27.30 13.65
N GLU A 20 9.82 26.59 14.41
CA GLU A 20 10.14 26.00 15.72
C GLU A 20 10.03 24.46 15.63
N LEU A 21 10.55 23.87 14.56
CA LEU A 21 10.52 22.42 14.30
C LEU A 21 11.96 21.87 14.24
N PRO A 22 12.66 21.67 15.38
CA PRO A 22 14.09 21.39 15.40
C PRO A 22 14.55 20.19 14.57
N LEU A 23 13.75 19.13 14.48
CA LEU A 23 14.06 17.96 13.65
C LEU A 23 13.87 18.31 12.18
N ARG A 24 12.77 18.97 11.81
CA ARG A 24 12.54 19.39 10.43
C ARG A 24 13.57 20.41 9.96
N ASP A 25 13.90 21.41 10.77
CA ASP A 25 14.93 22.41 10.48
C ASP A 25 16.32 21.77 10.30
N ARG A 26 16.55 20.62 10.95
CA ARG A 26 17.81 19.88 10.83
C ARG A 26 17.84 18.93 9.63
N TYR A 27 16.74 18.23 9.35
CA TYR A 27 16.71 17.10 8.42
C TYR A 27 16.01 17.39 7.09
N LEU A 28 15.13 18.39 7.04
CA LEU A 28 14.36 18.84 5.86
C LEU A 28 14.15 20.38 5.88
N PRO A 29 15.21 21.19 5.96
CA PRO A 29 15.10 22.66 6.08
C PRO A 29 14.52 23.33 4.84
N ASP A 30 14.71 22.73 3.67
CA ASP A 30 14.33 23.30 2.38
C ASP A 30 13.97 22.22 1.35
N LEU A 31 13.43 22.66 0.22
CA LEU A 31 13.01 21.78 -0.87
C LEU A 31 14.20 21.05 -1.51
N ASP A 32 15.38 21.67 -1.54
CA ASP A 32 16.59 21.04 -2.08
C ASP A 32 16.94 19.78 -1.27
N THR A 33 16.83 19.85 0.05
CA THR A 33 17.03 18.69 0.94
C THR A 33 15.95 17.62 0.74
N VAL A 34 14.69 18.01 0.53
CA VAL A 34 13.61 17.05 0.25
C VAL A 34 13.91 16.24 -1.02
N LEU A 35 14.41 16.92 -2.06
CA LEU A 35 14.74 16.34 -3.37
C LEU A 35 16.06 15.54 -3.36
N ASP A 36 16.96 15.78 -2.40
CA ASP A 36 18.20 15.02 -2.23
C ASP A 36 17.97 13.66 -1.53
N VAL A 37 17.20 12.80 -2.19
CA VAL A 37 16.85 11.46 -1.69
C VAL A 37 18.09 10.59 -1.46
N GLY A 38 19.17 10.82 -2.22
CA GLY A 38 20.41 10.06 -2.12
C GLY A 38 21.36 10.54 -1.01
N GLY A 39 21.29 11.83 -0.64
CA GLY A 39 22.14 12.43 0.39
C GLY A 39 21.56 12.41 1.80
N ARG A 40 20.31 11.96 1.99
CA ARG A 40 19.64 11.93 3.30
C ARG A 40 19.25 10.53 3.76
N LEU A 41 19.22 10.34 5.08
CA LEU A 41 18.68 9.13 5.70
C LEU A 41 17.15 9.17 5.62
N THR A 42 16.57 8.49 4.64
CA THR A 42 15.13 8.38 4.45
C THR A 42 14.74 6.93 4.19
N ALA A 43 13.63 6.50 4.77
CA ALA A 43 13.07 5.18 4.51
C ALA A 43 12.13 5.29 3.32
N GLY A 44 12.48 4.62 2.22
CA GLY A 44 11.61 4.49 1.07
C GLY A 44 10.55 3.44 1.29
N GLY A 45 9.32 3.71 0.89
CA GLY A 45 8.20 2.78 1.00
C GLY A 45 7.60 2.42 -0.36
N THR A 46 6.93 1.28 -0.40
CA THR A 46 6.02 0.92 -1.48
C THR A 46 4.73 0.43 -0.87
N LEU A 47 3.62 0.73 -1.54
CA LEU A 47 2.29 0.36 -1.11
C LEU A 47 1.38 0.25 -2.32
N ALA A 48 0.39 -0.63 -2.26
CA ALA A 48 -0.46 -0.88 -3.41
C ALA A 48 -1.93 -0.96 -3.07
N LEU A 49 -2.76 -0.38 -3.95
CA LEU A 49 -4.17 -0.74 -4.04
C LEU A 49 -4.28 -2.12 -4.70
N CYS A 50 -4.88 -3.09 -4.02
CA CYS A 50 -5.19 -4.39 -4.60
C CYS A 50 -6.61 -4.40 -5.18
N ALA A 51 -6.73 -4.91 -6.41
CA ALA A 51 -7.98 -5.12 -7.13
C ALA A 51 -8.06 -6.57 -7.63
N PHE A 52 -8.97 -7.37 -7.07
CA PHE A 52 -9.18 -8.76 -7.49
C PHE A 52 -10.50 -8.89 -8.24
N ALA A 53 -10.47 -9.40 -9.47
CA ALA A 53 -11.66 -9.60 -10.28
C ALA A 53 -12.58 -10.64 -9.64
N ARG A 54 -13.88 -10.34 -9.62
CA ARG A 54 -14.91 -11.25 -9.11
C ARG A 54 -16.03 -11.39 -10.13
N PRO A 55 -16.63 -12.58 -10.25
CA PRO A 55 -17.81 -12.76 -11.10
C PRO A 55 -19.00 -11.99 -10.52
N ALA A 56 -19.97 -11.73 -11.39
CA ALA A 56 -21.29 -11.28 -10.97
C ALA A 56 -21.89 -12.27 -9.95
N ASP A 57 -22.60 -11.74 -8.97
CA ASP A 57 -23.17 -12.50 -7.87
C ASP A 57 -24.58 -12.00 -7.54
N PRO A 58 -25.54 -12.88 -7.19
CA PRO A 58 -26.92 -12.46 -6.93
C PRO A 58 -27.09 -11.46 -5.78
N PHE A 59 -26.14 -11.38 -4.84
CA PHE A 59 -26.21 -10.50 -3.69
C PHE A 59 -25.34 -9.25 -3.83
N ARG A 60 -24.19 -9.36 -4.52
CA ARG A 60 -23.25 -8.24 -4.73
C ARG A 60 -23.51 -7.45 -6.01
N GLY A 61 -24.19 -8.05 -7.00
CA GLY A 61 -24.50 -7.40 -8.27
C GLY A 61 -23.55 -7.81 -9.41
N PRO A 62 -23.22 -6.89 -10.34
CA PRO A 62 -22.43 -7.19 -11.53
C PRO A 62 -20.99 -7.59 -11.20
N ALA A 63 -20.28 -8.09 -12.20
CA ALA A 63 -18.87 -8.43 -12.08
C ALA A 63 -18.04 -7.16 -11.81
N ASP A 64 -17.15 -7.22 -10.83
CA ASP A 64 -16.37 -6.07 -10.34
C ASP A 64 -14.93 -6.46 -10.03
N TYR A 65 -14.15 -5.50 -9.54
CA TYR A 65 -12.99 -5.79 -8.70
C TYR A 65 -13.37 -5.53 -7.24
N VAL A 66 -12.98 -6.44 -6.35
CA VAL A 66 -12.89 -6.08 -4.93
C VAL A 66 -11.61 -5.32 -4.68
N LEU A 67 -11.77 -4.16 -4.06
CA LEU A 67 -10.71 -3.33 -3.54
C LEU A 67 -10.51 -3.66 -2.06
N LEU A 68 -9.25 -3.89 -1.67
CA LEU A 68 -8.91 -4.16 -0.27
C LEU A 68 -8.35 -2.91 0.39
N VAL A 69 -8.91 -2.56 1.55
CA VAL A 69 -8.45 -1.45 2.39
C VAL A 69 -8.28 -1.96 3.81
N GLN A 70 -7.12 -1.69 4.39
CA GLN A 70 -6.77 -2.04 5.75
C GLN A 70 -7.18 -0.91 6.69
N GLU A 71 -7.68 -1.28 7.88
CA GLU A 71 -7.79 -0.38 9.03
C GLU A 71 -6.78 -0.84 10.10
N ARG A 72 -5.81 0.03 10.43
CA ARG A 72 -4.78 -0.30 11.42
C ARG A 72 -5.35 -0.43 12.82
N SER A 73 -4.87 -1.42 13.56
CA SER A 73 -5.34 -1.65 14.93
C SER A 73 -4.98 -0.50 15.87
N GLY A 74 -5.86 -0.22 16.84
CA GLY A 74 -5.62 0.82 17.85
C GLY A 74 -4.53 0.48 18.88
N HIS A 75 -3.82 -0.65 18.71
CA HIS A 75 -2.77 -1.14 19.61
C HIS A 75 -1.36 -0.85 19.07
N VAL A 76 -1.25 -0.29 17.85
CA VAL A 76 0.04 0.12 17.28
C VAL A 76 0.38 1.55 17.71
N ILE A 77 1.63 1.78 18.10
CA ILE A 77 2.14 3.04 18.67
C ILE A 77 2.05 4.22 17.68
N ASN A 78 1.86 3.99 16.36
CA ASN A 78 1.66 5.04 15.35
C ASN A 78 0.37 4.78 14.55
N ALA A 79 -0.41 5.84 14.28
CA ALA A 79 -1.56 5.83 13.36
C ALA A 79 -2.70 4.85 13.70
N ALA A 80 -3.13 4.80 14.97
CA ALA A 80 -4.30 4.04 15.40
C ALA A 80 -5.56 4.41 14.58
N ARG A 81 -6.30 3.39 14.09
CA ARG A 81 -7.54 3.52 13.29
C ARG A 81 -7.39 4.21 11.93
N ARG A 82 -6.17 4.37 11.42
CA ARG A 82 -6.00 4.93 10.08
C ARG A 82 -6.32 3.90 8.99
N LEU A 83 -6.89 4.39 7.89
CA LEU A 83 -7.07 3.63 6.66
C LEU A 83 -5.78 3.63 5.84
N ALA A 84 -5.46 2.50 5.22
CA ALA A 84 -4.34 2.34 4.30
C ALA A 84 -4.69 1.33 3.22
N VAL A 85 -4.05 1.47 2.05
CA VAL A 85 -4.04 0.41 1.04
C VAL A 85 -3.12 -0.72 1.49
N ILE A 86 -3.35 -1.92 0.99
CA ILE A 86 -2.61 -3.13 1.35
C ILE A 86 -2.29 -3.93 0.06
N PRO A 87 -1.06 -4.42 -0.13
CA PRO A 87 0.04 -4.43 0.84
C PRO A 87 0.84 -3.12 0.95
N LYS A 88 1.61 -2.98 2.02
CA LYS A 88 2.53 -1.87 2.27
C LYS A 88 3.80 -2.37 2.97
N GLY A 89 4.95 -1.86 2.54
CA GLY A 89 6.23 -2.16 3.18
C GLY A 89 7.32 -1.16 2.89
N PHE A 90 8.38 -1.20 3.70
CA PHE A 90 9.60 -0.47 3.39
C PHE A 90 10.35 -1.16 2.25
N HIS A 91 10.84 -0.37 1.31
CA HIS A 91 11.68 -0.90 0.25
C HIS A 91 13.09 -1.15 0.80
N GLN A 92 13.33 -2.41 1.16
CA GLN A 92 14.60 -2.88 1.68
C GLN A 92 15.08 -4.11 0.91
N PRO A 93 16.28 -4.06 0.32
CA PRO A 93 16.94 -5.26 -0.20
C PRO A 93 17.25 -6.25 0.92
N LEU A 94 17.03 -7.55 0.68
CA LEU A 94 17.23 -8.59 1.69
C LEU A 94 18.56 -9.32 1.48
N VAL A 95 18.58 -10.29 0.55
CA VAL A 95 19.71 -11.22 0.36
C VAL A 95 20.37 -11.00 -0.99
N ASP A 96 19.59 -10.88 -2.05
CA ASP A 96 20.09 -10.55 -3.39
C ASP A 96 19.85 -9.07 -3.65
N PHE A 97 20.83 -8.24 -3.28
CA PHE A 97 20.74 -6.78 -3.42
C PHE A 97 20.36 -6.30 -4.82
N ARG A 98 20.66 -7.06 -5.88
CA ARG A 98 20.31 -6.64 -7.26
C ARG A 98 18.87 -7.00 -7.59
N ALA A 99 18.43 -8.19 -7.22
CA ALA A 99 17.05 -8.60 -7.44
C ALA A 99 16.08 -7.85 -6.51
N ASP A 100 16.48 -7.65 -5.26
CA ASP A 100 15.65 -7.05 -4.21
C ASP A 100 15.58 -5.52 -4.30
N ALA A 101 16.46 -4.87 -5.08
CA ALA A 101 16.36 -3.44 -5.41
C ALA A 101 15.18 -3.12 -6.37
N GLN A 102 14.47 -4.13 -6.88
CA GLN A 102 13.25 -3.90 -7.64
C GLN A 102 12.09 -3.66 -6.68
N VAL A 103 11.39 -2.53 -6.80
CA VAL A 103 10.19 -2.22 -5.98
C VAL A 103 9.15 -3.35 -6.05
N GLY A 104 8.98 -3.95 -7.23
CA GLY A 104 8.08 -5.11 -7.40
C GLY A 104 8.51 -6.35 -6.60
N ALA A 105 9.79 -6.52 -6.26
CA ALA A 105 10.25 -7.60 -5.40
C ALA A 105 9.76 -7.40 -3.96
N THR A 106 9.90 -6.19 -3.42
CA THR A 106 9.29 -5.83 -2.12
C THR A 106 7.79 -6.07 -2.16
N MET A 107 7.07 -5.56 -3.16
CA MET A 107 5.61 -5.73 -3.19
C MET A 107 5.16 -7.19 -3.28
N ARG A 108 5.88 -8.07 -4.01
CA ARG A 108 5.56 -9.51 -4.00
C ARG A 108 5.77 -10.13 -2.62
N ARG A 109 6.80 -9.70 -1.90
CA ARG A 109 7.07 -10.16 -0.55
C ARG A 109 5.97 -9.68 0.41
N GLU A 110 5.62 -8.40 0.37
CA GLU A 110 4.56 -7.85 1.21
C GLU A 110 3.18 -8.47 0.89
N MET A 111 2.88 -8.82 -0.37
CA MET A 111 1.67 -9.60 -0.69
C MET A 111 1.66 -10.96 0.03
N GLU A 112 2.79 -11.68 0.01
CA GLU A 112 2.92 -12.98 0.66
C GLU A 112 2.77 -12.88 2.19
N GLU A 113 3.31 -11.82 2.79
CA GLU A 113 3.26 -11.56 4.24
C GLU A 113 1.89 -11.05 4.69
N GLU A 114 1.41 -9.97 4.07
CA GLU A 114 0.26 -9.22 4.57
C GLU A 114 -1.08 -9.76 4.06
N LEU A 115 -1.13 -10.38 2.87
CA LEU A 115 -2.39 -10.89 2.30
C LEU A 115 -2.55 -12.41 2.44
N PHE A 116 -1.46 -13.18 2.42
CA PHE A 116 -1.52 -14.64 2.43
C PHE A 116 -1.04 -15.27 3.75
N GLY A 117 -0.95 -14.45 4.80
CA GLY A 117 -0.84 -14.90 6.19
C GLY A 117 0.49 -15.57 6.53
N ARG A 118 1.57 -15.27 5.80
CA ARG A 118 2.89 -15.80 6.14
C ARG A 118 3.56 -14.91 7.20
N HIS A 119 3.94 -15.51 8.32
CA HIS A 119 4.67 -14.81 9.38
C HIS A 119 6.03 -14.27 8.88
N ASP A 120 6.25 -12.98 9.15
CA ASP A 120 7.41 -12.11 8.89
C ASP A 120 8.58 -12.78 8.16
N ILE A 121 8.59 -12.60 6.85
CA ILE A 121 9.77 -12.72 5.99
C ILE A 121 10.76 -11.57 6.29
N ASP A 122 10.27 -10.41 6.72
CA ASP A 122 11.04 -9.23 7.13
C ASP A 122 11.14 -9.12 8.66
N ASN A 123 12.10 -9.81 9.26
CA ASN A 123 12.33 -9.73 10.69
C ASN A 123 13.33 -8.61 11.02
N THR A 124 12.81 -7.42 11.35
CA THR A 124 13.58 -6.38 12.07
C THR A 124 14.05 -6.82 13.47
N VAL A 125 13.63 -8.01 13.95
CA VAL A 125 13.88 -8.51 15.32
C VAL A 125 14.43 -9.95 15.36
N GLY A 126 14.65 -10.58 14.21
CA GLY A 126 15.12 -11.98 14.13
C GLY A 126 16.02 -12.21 12.92
N ASP A 127 17.06 -13.04 13.08
CA ASP A 127 17.99 -13.34 11.99
C ASP A 127 17.24 -13.83 10.75
N GLN A 128 17.42 -13.15 9.63
CA GLN A 128 16.94 -13.58 8.33
C GLN A 128 17.78 -14.80 7.88
N ARG A 129 17.30 -16.01 8.20
CA ARG A 129 18.06 -17.27 8.01
C ARG A 129 17.86 -17.94 6.64
N SER A 130 17.10 -17.35 5.72
CA SER A 130 16.77 -17.96 4.43
C SER A 130 17.50 -17.29 3.29
N ALA A 131 18.20 -18.09 2.46
CA ALA A 131 18.93 -17.60 1.30
C ALA A 131 18.01 -17.16 0.14
N ASP A 132 16.79 -17.69 0.08
CA ASP A 132 15.75 -17.27 -0.87
C ASP A 132 14.38 -17.35 -0.15
N PRO A 133 13.94 -16.24 0.45
CA PRO A 133 12.69 -16.22 1.20
C PRO A 133 11.44 -16.41 0.32
N MET A 134 11.55 -16.12 -0.98
CA MET A 134 10.50 -16.25 -2.00
C MET A 134 10.64 -17.53 -2.83
N HIS A 135 11.49 -18.47 -2.41
CA HIS A 135 11.67 -19.75 -3.08
C HIS A 135 10.31 -20.47 -3.28
N PRO A 136 10.02 -21.05 -4.47
CA PRO A 136 8.71 -21.61 -4.77
C PRO A 136 8.18 -22.63 -3.75
N SER A 137 9.04 -23.44 -3.13
CA SER A 137 8.61 -24.41 -2.10
C SER A 137 8.18 -23.79 -0.76
N ARG A 138 8.39 -22.49 -0.58
CA ARG A 138 8.05 -21.73 0.63
C ARG A 138 6.83 -20.84 0.46
N LEU A 139 6.42 -20.59 -0.79
CA LEU A 139 5.32 -19.71 -1.11
C LEU A 139 3.97 -20.36 -0.75
N SER A 140 3.07 -19.52 -0.23
CA SER A 140 1.65 -19.84 -0.07
C SER A 140 1.06 -20.37 -1.40
N GLU A 141 -0.02 -21.14 -1.32
CA GLU A 141 -0.70 -21.61 -2.54
C GLU A 141 -1.20 -20.46 -3.42
N PRO A 142 -1.86 -19.40 -2.89
CA PRO A 142 -2.26 -18.24 -3.68
C PRO A 142 -1.09 -17.59 -4.40
N MET A 143 0.05 -17.39 -3.71
CA MET A 143 1.20 -16.74 -4.32
C MET A 143 1.88 -17.62 -5.38
N ARG A 144 1.98 -18.93 -5.15
CA ARG A 144 2.44 -19.87 -6.20
C ARG A 144 1.57 -19.82 -7.44
N TRP A 145 0.25 -19.71 -7.26
CA TRP A 145 -0.68 -19.60 -8.39
C TRP A 145 -0.45 -18.30 -9.17
N LEU A 146 -0.28 -17.18 -8.47
CA LEU A 146 -0.07 -15.85 -9.08
C LEU A 146 1.25 -15.76 -9.84
N LEU A 147 2.32 -16.37 -9.32
CA LEU A 147 3.64 -16.36 -9.96
C LEU A 147 3.85 -17.49 -10.98
N GLY A 148 2.93 -18.45 -11.06
CA GLY A 148 3.08 -19.66 -11.87
C GLY A 148 3.01 -19.40 -13.37
N GLU A 149 2.27 -18.38 -13.81
CA GLU A 149 2.14 -18.02 -15.23
C GLU A 149 2.23 -16.50 -15.43
N PRO A 150 2.94 -16.03 -16.47
CA PRO A 150 2.93 -14.62 -16.84
C PRO A 150 1.51 -14.10 -17.08
N GLY A 151 1.20 -12.91 -16.57
CA GLY A 151 -0.08 -12.25 -16.79
C GLY A 151 -1.15 -12.52 -15.74
N ARG A 152 -0.97 -13.48 -14.83
CA ARG A 152 -1.89 -13.72 -13.70
C ARG A 152 -1.86 -12.63 -12.64
N LEU A 153 -0.71 -11.98 -12.49
CA LEU A 153 -0.50 -10.87 -11.58
C LEU A 153 0.02 -9.67 -12.37
N ARG A 154 -0.75 -8.59 -12.37
CA ARG A 154 -0.32 -7.30 -12.91
C ARG A 154 0.05 -6.38 -11.76
N MET A 155 1.24 -5.80 -11.80
CA MET A 155 1.71 -4.82 -10.82
C MET A 155 2.25 -3.61 -11.56
N GLU A 156 1.73 -2.43 -11.25
CA GLU A 156 2.16 -1.18 -11.86
C GLU A 156 2.46 -0.15 -10.79
N CYS A 157 3.64 0.47 -10.86
CA CYS A 157 3.92 1.68 -10.11
C CYS A 157 3.11 2.81 -10.73
N THR A 158 2.15 3.35 -9.99
CA THR A 158 1.22 4.39 -10.46
C THR A 158 1.76 5.80 -10.23
N GLY A 159 2.84 5.93 -9.46
CA GLY A 159 3.49 7.21 -9.25
C GLY A 159 4.70 7.15 -8.34
N PHE A 160 5.22 8.32 -8.02
CA PHE A 160 6.28 8.54 -7.04
C PHE A 160 5.92 9.79 -6.24
N GLY A 161 6.01 9.71 -4.91
CA GLY A 161 5.65 10.80 -4.02
C GLY A 161 6.72 11.08 -2.99
N LEU A 162 6.90 12.36 -2.65
CA LEU A 162 7.68 12.80 -1.49
C LEU A 162 6.69 13.21 -0.41
N ASN A 163 6.63 12.42 0.66
CA ASN A 163 5.72 12.68 1.77
C ASN A 163 6.37 13.72 2.69
N LEU A 164 5.91 14.97 2.60
CA LEU A 164 6.47 16.06 3.40
C LEU A 164 6.10 15.97 4.87
N VAL A 165 5.11 15.16 5.25
CA VAL A 165 4.73 14.97 6.65
C VAL A 165 5.78 14.09 7.35
N SER A 166 6.04 12.89 6.80
CA SER A 166 7.02 11.93 7.32
C SER A 166 8.46 12.21 6.90
N GLY A 167 8.65 12.93 5.79
CA GLY A 167 9.93 13.04 5.12
C GLY A 167 10.31 11.82 4.27
N ASN A 168 9.44 10.82 4.12
CA ASN A 168 9.73 9.63 3.32
C ASN A 168 9.42 9.84 1.83
N PHE A 169 9.86 8.89 1.00
CA PHE A 169 9.40 8.77 -0.38
C PHE A 169 8.61 7.48 -0.56
N GLU A 170 7.64 7.52 -1.47
CA GLU A 170 6.63 6.47 -1.62
C GLU A 170 6.49 6.08 -3.09
N PHE A 171 6.41 4.78 -3.35
CA PHE A 171 6.04 4.20 -4.64
C PHE A 171 4.61 3.64 -4.58
N PRO A 172 3.57 4.48 -4.75
CA PRO A 172 2.21 3.98 -4.90
C PRO A 172 2.12 3.07 -6.12
N SER A 173 1.43 1.96 -5.94
CA SER A 173 1.28 0.93 -6.95
C SER A 173 -0.18 0.46 -7.04
N LEU A 174 -0.51 -0.17 -8.17
CA LEU A 174 -1.75 -0.89 -8.38
C LEU A 174 -1.41 -2.36 -8.64
N ILE A 175 -2.08 -3.25 -7.92
CA ILE A 175 -2.01 -4.69 -8.13
C ILE A 175 -3.36 -5.15 -8.64
N VAL A 176 -3.39 -5.77 -9.82
CA VAL A 176 -4.61 -6.30 -10.43
C VAL A 176 -4.46 -7.79 -10.69
N VAL A 177 -5.46 -8.55 -10.24
CA VAL A 177 -5.64 -9.97 -10.57
C VAL A 177 -6.93 -10.08 -11.38
N GLU A 178 -6.79 -10.28 -12.68
CA GLU A 178 -7.89 -10.28 -13.65
C GLU A 178 -8.68 -11.58 -13.67
N ASP A 179 -8.04 -12.68 -13.25
CA ASP A 179 -8.64 -14.00 -13.30
C ASP A 179 -9.59 -14.21 -12.12
N GLU A 180 -10.88 -14.30 -12.41
CA GLU A 180 -11.93 -14.55 -11.43
C GLU A 180 -11.75 -15.89 -10.69
N GLU A 181 -11.07 -16.87 -11.30
CA GLU A 181 -10.78 -18.15 -10.67
C GLU A 181 -9.92 -17.97 -9.42
N PHE A 182 -9.02 -16.98 -9.42
CA PHE A 182 -8.21 -16.68 -8.24
C PHE A 182 -9.10 -16.33 -7.05
N TRP A 183 -10.07 -15.41 -7.24
CA TRP A 183 -10.96 -15.00 -6.16
C TRP A 183 -11.81 -16.16 -5.66
N GLN A 184 -12.32 -16.99 -6.57
CA GLN A 184 -13.14 -18.15 -6.20
C GLN A 184 -12.37 -19.19 -5.39
N ARG A 185 -11.10 -19.43 -5.71
CA ARG A 185 -10.27 -20.46 -5.05
C ARG A 185 -9.59 -19.93 -3.78
N TYR A 186 -9.10 -18.70 -3.83
CA TYR A 186 -8.15 -18.17 -2.85
C TYR A 186 -8.64 -16.91 -2.13
N GLY A 187 -9.76 -16.29 -2.55
CA GLY A 187 -10.27 -15.08 -1.92
C GLY A 187 -10.59 -15.26 -0.43
N GLY A 188 -11.00 -16.47 -0.01
CA GLY A 188 -11.22 -16.82 1.39
C GLY A 188 -9.95 -17.08 2.21
N GLN A 189 -8.77 -17.12 1.57
CA GLN A 189 -7.47 -17.22 2.25
C GLN A 189 -6.81 -15.84 2.42
N ILE A 190 -7.43 -14.78 1.90
CA ILE A 190 -6.94 -13.42 2.09
C ILE A 190 -7.34 -12.96 3.48
N GLU A 191 -6.37 -12.97 4.38
CA GLU A 191 -6.52 -12.54 5.76
C GLU A 191 -5.39 -11.54 6.06
N ALA A 192 -5.77 -10.33 6.46
CA ALA A 192 -4.77 -9.34 6.82
C ALA A 192 -4.06 -9.77 8.11
N ASN A 193 -2.73 -9.70 8.11
CA ASN A 193 -1.89 -10.16 9.21
C ASN A 193 -2.19 -9.43 10.56
N TRP A 194 -1.73 -9.99 11.67
CA TRP A 194 -2.05 -9.64 13.08
C TRP A 194 -1.91 -8.15 13.49
N GLU A 195 -1.20 -7.32 12.72
CA GLU A 195 -1.12 -5.86 12.93
C GLU A 195 -2.37 -5.09 12.44
N THR A 196 -3.22 -5.75 11.66
CA THR A 196 -4.47 -5.24 11.11
C THR A 196 -5.62 -5.44 12.10
N ALA A 197 -6.40 -4.39 12.40
CA ALA A 197 -7.62 -4.60 13.17
C ALA A 197 -8.74 -5.16 12.30
N ASN A 198 -8.89 -4.65 11.07
CA ASN A 198 -9.91 -5.06 10.12
C ASN A 198 -9.42 -4.94 8.67
N LEU A 199 -9.83 -5.87 7.82
CA LEU A 199 -9.73 -5.77 6.37
C LEU A 199 -11.12 -5.46 5.81
N ARG A 200 -11.25 -4.36 5.07
CA ARG A 200 -12.51 -3.91 4.45
C ARG A 200 -12.48 -4.16 2.95
N GLN A 201 -13.63 -4.56 2.40
CA GLN A 201 -13.82 -4.80 0.97
C GLN A 201 -14.71 -3.72 0.39
N TYR A 202 -14.30 -3.15 -0.74
CA TYR A 202 -15.08 -2.19 -1.51
C TYR A 202 -15.26 -2.70 -2.94
N SER A 203 -16.41 -2.42 -3.55
CA SER A 203 -16.64 -2.75 -4.96
C SER A 203 -16.12 -1.62 -5.85
N SER A 204 -15.34 -1.94 -6.87
CA SER A 204 -14.97 -0.96 -7.90
C SER A 204 -16.15 -0.52 -8.78
N ALA A 205 -17.33 -1.14 -8.65
CA ALA A 205 -18.53 -0.76 -9.40
C ALA A 205 -19.44 0.20 -8.60
N ASP A 206 -19.17 0.38 -7.30
CA ASP A 206 -19.94 1.22 -6.39
C ASP A 206 -19.29 2.60 -6.24
N ALA A 207 -19.64 3.51 -7.16
CA ALA A 207 -19.04 4.84 -7.21
C ALA A 207 -19.29 5.66 -5.93
N GLU A 208 -20.48 5.54 -5.34
CA GLU A 208 -20.87 6.28 -4.14
C GLU A 208 -20.03 5.83 -2.94
N LEU A 209 -19.93 4.52 -2.71
CA LEU A 209 -19.13 3.99 -1.61
C LEU A 209 -17.63 4.28 -1.79
N VAL A 210 -17.13 4.28 -3.03
CA VAL A 210 -15.73 4.64 -3.31
C VAL A 210 -15.48 6.13 -3.12
N GLU A 211 -16.45 7.00 -3.42
CA GLU A 211 -16.38 8.44 -3.15
C GLU A 211 -16.36 8.74 -1.65
N GLU A 212 -17.23 8.08 -0.88
CA GLU A 212 -17.25 8.16 0.59
C GLU A 212 -15.92 7.68 1.17
N LEU A 213 -15.41 6.54 0.71
CA LEU A 213 -14.11 6.02 1.12
C LEU A 213 -13.00 7.02 0.83
N ALA A 214 -12.94 7.60 -0.36
CA ALA A 214 -11.90 8.55 -0.75
C ALA A 214 -11.95 9.86 0.07
N SER A 215 -13.11 10.17 0.65
CA SER A 215 -13.35 11.38 1.47
C SER A 215 -13.13 11.14 2.97
N ASP A 216 -12.81 9.93 3.40
CA ASP A 216 -12.63 9.58 4.81
C ASP A 216 -11.37 10.24 5.40
N GLU A 217 -11.51 11.00 6.49
CA GLU A 217 -10.39 11.69 7.15
C GLU A 217 -9.42 10.72 7.86
N ALA A 218 -9.78 9.45 8.01
CA ALA A 218 -8.96 8.44 8.66
C ALA A 218 -7.80 7.95 7.79
N TRP A 219 -7.70 8.32 6.51
CA TRP A 219 -6.60 7.87 5.66
C TRP A 219 -5.21 8.28 6.19
N SER A 220 -4.22 7.40 6.02
CA SER A 220 -2.83 7.84 6.01
C SER A 220 -2.53 8.63 4.73
N ASN A 221 -1.60 9.58 4.81
CA ASN A 221 -1.27 10.49 3.71
C ASN A 221 -0.87 9.72 2.44
N GLU A 222 0.03 8.76 2.59
CA GLU A 222 0.49 7.89 1.52
C GLU A 222 -0.61 6.92 1.05
N GLY A 223 -1.46 6.44 1.97
CA GLY A 223 -2.56 5.52 1.68
C GLY A 223 -3.62 6.15 0.78
N LEU A 224 -4.05 7.38 1.11
CA LEU A 224 -5.00 8.13 0.27
C LEU A 224 -4.40 8.40 -1.12
N PHE A 225 -3.14 8.81 -1.19
CA PHE A 225 -2.49 9.05 -2.47
C PHE A 225 -2.42 7.78 -3.33
N ALA A 226 -2.06 6.64 -2.73
CA ALA A 226 -2.01 5.36 -3.42
C ALA A 226 -3.40 4.87 -3.85
N LEU A 227 -4.44 5.06 -3.03
CA LEU A 227 -5.83 4.80 -3.41
C LEU A 227 -6.19 5.61 -4.66
N LEU A 228 -6.00 6.94 -4.62
CA LEU A 228 -6.43 7.82 -5.69
C LEU A 228 -5.70 7.54 -7.01
N GLN A 229 -4.37 7.38 -6.97
CA GLN A 229 -3.60 7.00 -8.16
C GLN A 229 -3.97 5.60 -8.66
N GLY A 230 -4.21 4.66 -7.75
CA GLY A 230 -4.66 3.31 -8.06
C GLY A 230 -6.03 3.29 -8.75
N LEU A 231 -7.01 4.02 -8.23
CA LEU A 231 -8.37 4.15 -8.79
C LEU A 231 -8.37 4.82 -10.17
N ARG A 232 -7.57 5.88 -10.33
CA ARG A 232 -7.36 6.53 -11.63
C ARG A 232 -6.87 5.51 -12.65
N ARG A 233 -5.80 4.78 -12.30
CA ARG A 233 -5.22 3.79 -13.20
C ARG A 233 -6.17 2.61 -13.44
N LEU A 234 -6.89 2.15 -12.42
CA LEU A 234 -7.86 1.06 -12.53
C LEU A 234 -9.01 1.42 -13.48
N SER A 235 -9.44 2.69 -13.50
CA SER A 235 -10.46 3.19 -14.44
C SER A 235 -10.01 3.10 -15.90
N GLU A 236 -8.71 3.22 -16.16
CA GLU A 236 -8.16 3.13 -17.53
C GLU A 236 -8.08 1.68 -18.03
N ILE A 237 -7.86 0.71 -17.12
CA ILE A 237 -7.55 -0.67 -17.50
C ILE A 237 -8.65 -1.69 -17.17
N GLY A 238 -9.55 -1.38 -16.23
CA GLY A 238 -10.53 -2.33 -15.68
C GLY A 238 -11.85 -2.42 -16.45
N GLY A 239 -12.02 -1.62 -17.51
CA GLY A 239 -13.17 -1.70 -18.41
C GLY A 239 -14.52 -1.57 -17.69
N SER A 240 -15.47 -2.44 -18.02
CA SER A 240 -16.85 -2.38 -17.47
C SER A 240 -16.99 -2.83 -16.02
N ARG A 241 -15.91 -3.31 -15.38
CA ARG A 241 -15.91 -3.69 -13.95
C ARG A 241 -15.70 -2.48 -13.03
N VAL A 242 -15.37 -1.33 -13.61
CA VAL A 242 -14.96 -0.13 -12.86
C VAL A 242 -15.94 0.99 -13.14
N ASN A 243 -16.55 1.48 -12.08
CA ASN A 243 -17.37 2.67 -12.03
C ASN A 243 -17.00 3.38 -10.72
N VAL A 244 -15.95 4.20 -10.79
CA VAL A 244 -15.40 4.95 -9.66
C VAL A 244 -15.39 6.43 -9.98
N PRO A 245 -15.32 7.31 -8.97
CA PRO A 245 -15.27 8.76 -9.19
C PRO A 245 -14.13 9.16 -10.11
N THR A 246 -14.34 10.23 -10.88
CA THR A 246 -13.28 10.80 -11.72
C THR A 246 -12.24 11.46 -10.82
N ILE A 247 -10.99 11.01 -10.91
CA ILE A 247 -9.86 11.54 -10.14
C ILE A 247 -8.96 12.30 -11.09
N GLU A 248 -9.10 13.62 -11.10
CA GLU A 248 -8.33 14.51 -11.94
C GLU A 248 -7.67 15.62 -11.13
N TRP A 249 -6.61 16.17 -11.69
CA TRP A 249 -5.93 17.32 -11.11
C TRP A 249 -6.50 18.61 -11.70
N GLU A 250 -7.03 19.48 -10.84
CA GLU A 250 -7.49 20.82 -11.21
C GLU A 250 -6.52 21.88 -10.66
N ILE A 251 -6.03 22.77 -11.53
CA ILE A 251 -5.53 24.08 -11.09
C ILE A 251 -6.71 25.04 -11.23
N ARG A 252 -7.14 25.64 -10.12
CA ARG A 252 -8.08 26.77 -10.14
C ARG A 252 -7.35 28.08 -10.02
#